data_AF-A0A9Q0UAC6-F1
#
_entry.id   AF-A0A9Q0UAC6-F1
#
_cell.length_a   1.000
_cell.length_b   1.000
_cell.length_c   1.000
_cell.angle_alpha   90.00
_cell.angle_beta   90.00
_cell.angle_gamma   90.00
#
_symmetry.space_group_name_H-M   'P 1'
#
loop_
_entity.id
_entity.type
_entity.pdbx_description
1 polymer ?
#
loop_
_entity_poly.entity_id
_entity_poly.type
_entity_poly.pdbx_seq_one_letter_code
_entity_poly.pdbx_strand_id
1 'polypeptide(L)'
;MTLAAFVRLGCSLENGRVRECWDGRDSGLAAIVTLASSLDYTPSNSRLKLLLPLADPAQVLNVPVVPLGAMLSAAYPLSTRPPYVLSWLNDLISAQDMMHPELLEKLVLNNFCTIPAKLLIQLTTAFRDHGLCDRSGKFFYKDHLHKSSVPVLAIAGDQDLICPPEAVEETVRLIPEHLATYKVFGEPGGPHYAHYDLVGGRKAVEQVYPCIIEFLTRCDLT
;
A
#
# COMPACT_ATOMS: atom_id res chain seq x y z
N MET A 1 -5.76 3.74 3.86
CA MET A 1 -5.14 2.68 3.04
C MET A 1 -4.02 3.33 2.27
N THR A 2 -2.80 2.99 2.64
CA THR A 2 -1.63 3.77 2.28
C THR A 2 -1.16 3.35 0.89
N LEU A 3 -1.64 4.04 -0.14
CA LEU A 3 -0.87 4.16 -1.38
C LEU A 3 0.23 5.20 -1.08
N ALA A 4 1.27 4.82 -0.33
CA ALA A 4 2.43 5.71 -0.15
C ALA A 4 3.29 5.61 -1.41
N ALA A 5 2.86 6.30 -2.46
CA ALA A 5 3.78 6.72 -3.50
C ALA A 5 4.47 8.00 -2.99
N PHE A 6 5.72 7.88 -2.56
CA PHE A 6 6.55 9.06 -2.34
C PHE A 6 7.02 9.53 -3.72
N VAL A 7 6.31 10.52 -4.25
CA VAL A 7 6.69 11.23 -5.48
C VAL A 7 7.39 12.51 -5.07
N ARG A 8 8.71 12.58 -5.22
CA ARG A 8 9.47 13.83 -5.04
C ARG A 8 9.90 14.39 -6.38
N LEU A 9 8.97 15.09 -7.03
CA LEU A 9 9.17 16.36 -7.77
C LEU A 9 7.77 16.83 -8.22
N GLY A 10 7.21 17.81 -7.50
CA GLY A 10 6.18 18.70 -8.03
C GLY A 10 4.69 18.30 -8.07
N CYS A 11 4.23 17.13 -7.58
CA CYS A 11 2.79 16.84 -7.55
C CYS A 11 2.33 15.99 -6.34
N SER A 12 1.62 16.64 -5.43
CA SER A 12 0.86 16.02 -4.33
C SER A 12 -0.30 15.17 -4.87
N LEU A 13 -0.44 13.94 -4.34
CA LEU A 13 -1.58 13.03 -4.57
C LEU A 13 -2.84 13.57 -3.87
N GLU A 14 -3.39 14.65 -4.40
CA GLU A 14 -4.73 15.13 -4.10
C GLU A 14 -5.65 14.90 -5.30
N ASN A 15 -6.88 14.47 -4.99
CA ASN A 15 -7.98 14.13 -5.89
C ASN A 15 -7.97 14.88 -7.24
N GLY A 16 -7.65 14.19 -8.33
CA GLY A 16 -7.85 14.68 -9.70
C GLY A 16 -6.69 14.45 -10.67
N ARG A 17 -5.45 14.34 -10.17
CA ARG A 17 -4.24 14.32 -11.03
C ARG A 17 -3.78 12.97 -11.57
N VAL A 18 -4.42 11.87 -11.16
CA VAL A 18 -4.04 10.55 -11.72
C VAL A 18 -4.33 10.49 -13.23
N ARG A 19 -5.34 11.20 -13.74
CA ARG A 19 -5.67 11.24 -15.17
C ARG A 19 -4.73 12.12 -16.02
N GLU A 20 -4.21 13.21 -15.46
CA GLU A 20 -3.42 14.18 -16.22
C GLU A 20 -2.07 13.62 -16.71
N CYS A 21 -1.54 12.59 -16.04
CA CYS A 21 -0.34 11.87 -16.50
C CYS A 21 -0.61 10.91 -17.67
N TRP A 22 -1.87 10.59 -17.99
CA TRP A 22 -2.22 9.59 -19.00
C TRP A 22 -2.68 10.16 -20.34
N ASP A 23 -2.96 11.47 -20.42
CA ASP A 23 -3.32 12.15 -21.68
C ASP A 23 -2.11 12.36 -22.62
N GLY A 24 -1.05 11.55 -22.47
CA GLY A 24 0.22 11.69 -23.20
C GLY A 24 1.00 12.95 -22.83
N ARG A 25 0.62 13.65 -21.77
CA ARG A 25 1.39 14.75 -21.21
C ARG A 25 2.52 14.18 -20.37
N ASP A 26 3.71 14.72 -20.57
CA ASP A 26 4.83 14.45 -19.70
C ASP A 26 4.44 14.77 -18.25
N SER A 27 4.58 13.78 -17.38
CA SER A 27 4.27 13.91 -15.96
C SER A 27 5.21 14.87 -15.24
N GLY A 28 6.40 15.14 -15.81
CA GLY A 28 7.47 15.90 -15.17
C GLY A 28 8.08 15.21 -13.95
N LEU A 29 7.75 13.93 -13.72
CA LEU A 29 8.30 13.15 -12.63
C LEU A 29 9.66 12.58 -13.02
N ALA A 30 10.69 12.87 -12.22
CA ALA A 30 12.02 12.29 -12.41
C ALA A 30 12.08 10.83 -11.96
N ALA A 31 11.32 10.46 -10.91
CA ALA A 31 11.29 9.11 -10.36
C ALA A 31 10.03 8.88 -9.51
N ILE A 32 9.66 7.61 -9.33
CA ILE A 32 8.55 7.17 -8.48
C ILE A 32 9.07 6.13 -7.48
N VAL A 33 8.67 6.25 -6.21
CA VAL A 33 8.89 5.22 -5.21
C VAL A 33 7.54 4.75 -4.68
N THR A 34 7.31 3.44 -4.71
CA THR A 34 6.08 2.83 -4.18
C THR A 34 6.38 1.90 -3.03
N LEU A 35 5.65 2.02 -1.92
CA LEU A 35 5.79 1.15 -0.75
C LEU A 35 4.55 0.27 -0.63
N ALA A 36 4.75 -1.05 -0.57
CA ALA A 36 3.70 -2.04 -0.30
C ALA A 36 2.40 -1.80 -1.11
N SER A 37 2.56 -1.61 -2.42
CA SER A 37 1.45 -1.30 -3.31
C SER A 37 1.38 -2.26 -4.47
N SER A 38 0.16 -2.69 -4.79
CA SER A 38 -0.15 -3.48 -5.98
C SER A 38 -1.42 -2.95 -6.64
N LEU A 39 -1.53 -3.16 -7.95
CA LEU A 39 -2.74 -2.91 -8.70
C LEU A 39 -3.59 -4.18 -8.87
N ASP A 40 -3.06 -5.36 -8.55
CA ASP A 40 -3.75 -6.64 -8.67
C ASP A 40 -3.33 -7.58 -7.54
N TYR A 41 -4.31 -7.98 -6.74
CA TYR A 41 -4.13 -8.90 -5.62
C TYR A 41 -4.59 -10.32 -5.93
N THR A 42 -5.20 -10.58 -7.10
CA THR A 42 -5.64 -11.92 -7.52
C THR A 42 -4.53 -12.99 -7.52
N PRO A 43 -3.25 -12.70 -7.86
CA PRO A 43 -2.20 -13.71 -7.82
C PRO A 43 -1.62 -13.97 -6.41
N SER A 44 -2.12 -13.28 -5.37
CA SER A 44 -1.53 -13.27 -4.03
C SER A 44 -2.46 -13.81 -2.95
N ASN A 45 -1.89 -14.17 -1.80
CA ASN A 45 -2.67 -14.52 -0.61
C ASN A 45 -3.01 -13.32 0.29
N SER A 46 -3.11 -12.12 -0.29
CA SER A 46 -3.35 -10.87 0.44
C SER A 46 -4.52 -10.95 1.43
N ARG A 47 -4.26 -10.53 2.66
CA ARG A 47 -5.24 -10.36 3.74
C ARG A 47 -5.98 -9.03 3.66
N LEU A 48 -5.62 -8.14 2.74
CA LEU A 48 -6.42 -6.95 2.45
C LEU A 48 -7.84 -7.32 2.01
N LYS A 49 -8.04 -8.56 1.51
CA LYS A 49 -9.37 -9.14 1.23
C LYS A 49 -10.32 -9.17 2.44
N LEU A 50 -9.81 -9.04 3.67
CA LEU A 50 -10.63 -8.91 4.88
C LEU A 50 -11.51 -7.63 4.86
N LEU A 51 -11.20 -6.64 4.02
CA LEU A 51 -12.04 -5.48 3.82
C LEU A 51 -13.19 -5.72 2.82
N LEU A 52 -13.15 -6.80 2.01
CA LEU A 52 -14.19 -7.07 1.01
C LEU A 52 -15.59 -7.23 1.62
N PRO A 53 -15.78 -7.94 2.75
CA PRO A 53 -17.09 -8.04 3.39
C PRO A 53 -17.64 -6.72 3.91
N LEU A 54 -16.85 -5.63 3.95
CA LEU A 54 -17.34 -4.29 4.31
C LEU A 54 -17.98 -3.57 3.11
N ALA A 55 -17.66 -3.99 1.89
CA ALA A 55 -18.19 -3.38 0.67
C ALA A 55 -19.66 -3.79 0.41
N ASP A 56 -20.04 -5.02 0.72
CA ASP A 56 -21.40 -5.53 0.49
C ASP A 56 -22.44 -4.87 1.41
N PRO A 57 -22.26 -4.80 2.75
CA PRO A 57 -23.18 -4.08 3.63
C PRO A 57 -23.25 -2.60 3.29
N ALA A 58 -22.13 -1.97 2.89
CA ALA A 58 -22.13 -0.57 2.51
C ALA A 58 -22.98 -0.31 1.24
N GLN A 59 -22.99 -1.25 0.30
CA GLN A 59 -23.86 -1.21 -0.88
C GLN A 59 -25.32 -1.53 -0.53
N VAL A 60 -25.57 -2.62 0.20
CA VAL A 60 -26.92 -3.12 0.50
C VAL A 60 -27.68 -2.20 1.45
N LEU A 61 -27.00 -1.66 2.47
CA LEU A 61 -27.60 -0.79 3.48
C LEU A 61 -27.48 0.71 3.12
N ASN A 62 -26.99 1.04 1.91
CA ASN A 62 -26.75 2.41 1.45
C ASN A 62 -25.94 3.27 2.45
N VAL A 63 -25.00 2.64 3.17
CA VAL A 63 -24.17 3.37 4.14
C VAL A 63 -23.08 4.11 3.36
N PRO A 64 -23.02 5.44 3.44
CA PRO A 64 -22.09 6.22 2.62
C PRO A 64 -20.62 6.03 3.03
N VAL A 65 -20.39 5.52 4.24
CA VAL A 65 -19.07 5.46 4.87
C VAL A 65 -18.91 4.23 5.76
N VAL A 66 -17.68 3.74 5.91
CA VAL A 66 -17.31 2.67 6.82
C VAL A 66 -16.37 3.22 7.88
N PRO A 67 -16.73 3.20 9.18
CA PRO A 67 -15.94 3.79 10.25
C PRO A 67 -14.77 2.88 10.65
N LEU A 68 -13.86 2.57 9.70
CA LEU A 68 -12.77 1.61 9.90
C LEU A 68 -11.90 1.97 11.11
N GLY A 69 -11.58 3.26 11.29
CA GLY A 69 -10.84 3.73 12.46
C GLY A 69 -11.52 3.37 13.79
N ALA A 70 -12.83 3.63 13.92
CA ALA A 70 -13.56 3.30 15.13
C ALA A 70 -13.61 1.77 15.38
N MET A 71 -13.76 0.97 14.31
CA MET A 71 -13.74 -0.49 14.40
C MET A 71 -12.39 -1.02 14.89
N LEU A 72 -11.28 -0.51 14.34
CA LEU A 72 -9.94 -0.90 14.75
C LEU A 72 -9.64 -0.45 16.19
N SER A 73 -10.00 0.78 16.56
CA SER A 73 -9.86 1.27 17.94
C SER A 73 -10.67 0.44 18.94
N ALA A 74 -11.87 0.00 18.58
CA ALA A 74 -12.67 -0.88 19.42
C ALA A 74 -12.09 -2.30 19.54
N ALA A 75 -11.44 -2.80 18.49
CA ALA A 75 -10.78 -4.10 18.47
C ALA A 75 -9.41 -4.10 19.18
N TYR A 76 -8.74 -2.95 19.27
CA TYR A 76 -7.37 -2.81 19.79
C TYR A 76 -7.15 -3.40 21.20
N PRO A 77 -8.04 -3.21 22.20
CA PRO A 77 -7.88 -3.84 23.50
C PRO A 77 -7.89 -5.38 23.42
N LEU A 78 -8.62 -5.96 22.47
CA LEU A 78 -8.70 -7.40 22.27
C LEU A 78 -7.47 -7.96 21.54
N SER A 79 -6.71 -7.11 20.83
CA SER A 79 -5.45 -7.52 20.19
C SER A 79 -4.23 -7.35 21.07
N THR A 80 -4.29 -6.51 22.12
CA THR A 80 -3.11 -6.15 22.94
C THR A 80 -3.23 -6.49 24.42
N ARG A 81 -4.40 -6.93 24.91
CA ARG A 81 -4.60 -7.34 26.31
C ARG A 81 -5.11 -8.77 26.40
N PRO A 82 -4.84 -9.48 27.52
CA PRO A 82 -5.41 -10.80 27.75
C PRO A 82 -6.93 -10.78 27.60
N PRO A 83 -7.54 -11.76 26.90
CA PRO A 83 -6.95 -13.01 26.44
C PRO A 83 -6.40 -13.00 25.00
N TYR A 84 -6.10 -11.82 24.41
CA TYR A 84 -5.45 -11.66 23.10
C TYR A 84 -6.22 -12.27 21.91
N VAL A 85 -7.55 -12.27 21.99
CA VAL A 85 -8.45 -12.91 21.00
C VAL A 85 -8.19 -12.43 19.57
N LEU A 86 -7.76 -11.17 19.40
CA LEU A 86 -7.53 -10.54 18.10
C LEU A 86 -6.06 -10.16 17.87
N SER A 87 -5.10 -10.82 18.55
CA SER A 87 -3.67 -10.48 18.42
C SER A 87 -3.15 -10.58 16.98
N TRP A 88 -3.69 -11.50 16.19
CA TRP A 88 -3.37 -11.69 14.77
C TRP A 88 -3.61 -10.44 13.90
N LEU A 89 -4.41 -9.46 14.37
CA LEU A 89 -4.59 -8.18 13.68
C LEU A 89 -3.31 -7.34 13.68
N ASN A 90 -2.47 -7.49 14.71
CA ASN A 90 -1.22 -6.73 14.82
C ASN A 90 -0.23 -7.15 13.73
N ASP A 91 -0.24 -8.43 13.34
CA ASP A 91 0.62 -8.99 12.28
C ASP A 91 0.28 -8.43 10.89
N LEU A 92 -0.93 -7.85 10.71
CA LEU A 92 -1.26 -7.11 9.48
C LEU A 92 -0.55 -5.76 9.40
N ILE A 93 -0.15 -5.21 10.55
CA ILE A 93 0.39 -3.86 10.68
C ILE A 93 1.92 -3.93 10.75
N SER A 94 2.46 -4.70 11.70
CA SER A 94 3.88 -4.74 12.01
C SER A 94 4.35 -6.17 12.25
N ALA A 95 5.54 -6.48 11.76
CA ALA A 95 6.25 -7.72 12.02
C ALA A 95 6.74 -7.74 13.47
N GLN A 96 7.08 -8.94 13.93
CA GLN A 96 7.55 -9.12 15.29
C GLN A 96 8.76 -8.22 15.59
N ASP A 97 8.67 -7.48 16.69
CA ASP A 97 9.71 -6.58 17.17
C ASP A 97 10.08 -5.41 16.22
N MET A 98 9.22 -5.05 15.27
CA MET A 98 9.48 -3.91 14.38
C MET A 98 8.87 -2.60 14.83
N MET A 99 7.72 -2.61 15.52
CA MET A 99 7.08 -1.39 16.01
C MET A 99 7.02 -1.38 17.53
N HIS A 100 7.29 -0.21 18.14
CA HIS A 100 7.09 -0.04 19.57
C HIS A 100 5.60 -0.15 19.91
N PRO A 101 5.21 -0.84 20.99
CA PRO A 101 3.81 -0.96 21.40
C PRO A 101 3.10 0.39 21.51
N GLU A 102 3.77 1.43 22.00
CA GLU A 102 3.22 2.78 22.12
C GLU A 102 3.00 3.46 20.75
N LEU A 103 3.84 3.14 19.77
CA LEU A 103 3.67 3.62 18.39
C LEU A 103 2.55 2.86 17.68
N LEU A 104 2.46 1.54 17.90
CA LEU A 104 1.37 0.72 17.40
C LEU A 104 0.02 1.21 17.95
N GLU A 105 -0.06 1.50 19.26
CA GLU A 105 -1.24 2.09 19.88
C GLU A 105 -1.63 3.41 19.19
N LYS A 106 -0.68 4.35 19.08
CA LYS A 106 -0.93 5.64 18.45
C LYS A 106 -1.36 5.48 16.99
N LEU A 107 -0.77 4.54 16.26
CA LEU A 107 -1.11 4.22 14.87
C LEU A 107 -2.56 3.73 14.77
N VAL A 108 -2.92 2.72 15.55
CA VAL A 108 -4.26 2.13 15.52
C VAL A 108 -5.33 3.14 15.93
N LEU A 109 -5.07 3.92 16.97
CA LEU A 109 -6.07 4.83 17.55
C LEU A 109 -6.25 6.14 16.76
N ASN A 110 -5.23 6.61 16.02
CA ASN A 110 -5.25 7.95 15.44
C ASN A 110 -5.11 8.01 13.91
N ASN A 111 -4.54 6.99 13.25
CA ASN A 111 -4.23 7.09 11.81
C ASN A 111 -5.28 6.46 10.89
N PHE A 112 -6.17 5.61 11.42
CA PHE A 112 -7.23 5.02 10.61
C PHE A 112 -8.48 5.90 10.66
N CYS A 113 -9.00 6.26 9.49
CA CYS A 113 -10.16 7.14 9.36
C CYS A 113 -11.41 6.40 8.91
N THR A 114 -12.52 7.13 8.86
CA THR A 114 -13.74 6.70 8.19
C THR A 114 -13.51 6.72 6.68
N ILE A 115 -13.76 5.58 6.03
CA ILE A 115 -13.52 5.40 4.59
C ILE A 115 -14.83 5.55 3.82
N PRO A 116 -14.89 6.35 2.74
CA PRO A 116 -16.06 6.38 1.87
C PRO A 116 -16.36 4.99 1.30
N ALA A 117 -17.61 4.54 1.36
CA ALA A 117 -18.01 3.22 0.86
C ALA A 117 -17.62 3.03 -0.61
N LYS A 118 -17.77 4.09 -1.42
CA LYS A 118 -17.39 4.10 -2.85
C LYS A 118 -15.91 3.80 -3.07
N LEU A 119 -15.03 4.21 -2.16
CA LEU A 119 -13.60 3.91 -2.24
C LEU A 119 -13.33 2.43 -1.95
N LEU A 120 -14.00 1.85 -0.94
CA LEU A 120 -13.91 0.41 -0.66
C LEU A 120 -14.44 -0.42 -1.82
N ILE A 121 -15.56 -0.01 -2.42
CA ILE A 121 -16.12 -0.67 -3.60
C ILE A 121 -15.12 -0.64 -4.76
N GLN A 122 -14.52 0.52 -5.04
CA GLN A 122 -13.48 0.61 -6.06
C GLN A 122 -12.28 -0.29 -5.74
N LEU A 123 -11.82 -0.30 -4.49
CA LEU A 123 -10.74 -1.18 -4.06
C LEU A 123 -11.05 -2.66 -4.30
N THR A 124 -12.32 -3.10 -4.14
CA THR A 124 -12.67 -4.50 -4.39
C THR A 124 -12.32 -4.98 -5.80
N THR A 125 -12.19 -4.06 -6.77
CA THR A 125 -11.80 -4.38 -8.14
C THR A 125 -10.36 -4.89 -8.23
N ALA A 126 -9.48 -4.50 -7.29
CA ALA A 126 -8.12 -5.03 -7.21
C ALA A 126 -8.05 -6.53 -6.88
N PHE A 127 -9.17 -7.12 -6.44
CA PHE A 127 -9.31 -8.56 -6.18
C PHE A 127 -10.11 -9.29 -7.27
N ARG A 128 -10.35 -8.65 -8.41
CA ARG A 128 -11.06 -9.20 -9.56
C ARG A 128 -10.13 -9.29 -10.76
N ASP A 129 -10.54 -10.05 -11.75
CA ASP A 129 -9.88 -10.09 -13.04
C ASP A 129 -9.66 -8.65 -13.57
N HIS A 130 -8.49 -8.42 -14.18
CA HIS A 130 -7.97 -7.11 -14.62
C HIS A 130 -7.49 -6.14 -13.52
N GLY A 131 -7.69 -6.44 -12.24
CA GLY A 131 -7.18 -5.63 -11.14
C GLY A 131 -7.89 -4.28 -10.97
N LEU A 132 -7.23 -3.37 -10.24
CA LEU A 132 -7.78 -2.09 -9.83
C LEU A 132 -8.18 -1.25 -11.05
N CYS A 133 -9.44 -0.80 -11.06
CA CYS A 133 -9.94 0.11 -12.07
C CYS A 133 -10.42 1.44 -11.48
N ASP A 134 -10.61 2.41 -12.36
CA ASP A 134 -11.19 3.69 -12.03
C ASP A 134 -12.67 3.56 -11.62
N ARG A 135 -13.26 4.65 -11.13
CA ARG A 135 -14.67 4.66 -10.71
C ARG A 135 -15.64 4.30 -11.84
N SER A 136 -15.29 4.53 -13.11
CA SER A 136 -16.16 4.20 -14.24
C SER A 136 -16.12 2.72 -14.62
N GLY A 137 -15.12 1.96 -14.14
CA GLY A 137 -14.90 0.58 -14.52
C GLY A 137 -14.40 0.41 -15.95
N LYS A 138 -13.86 1.48 -16.56
CA LYS A 138 -13.41 1.49 -17.96
C LYS A 138 -11.90 1.61 -18.09
N PHE A 139 -11.22 2.11 -17.06
CA PHE A 139 -9.78 2.30 -17.06
C PHE A 139 -9.14 1.41 -16.00
N PHE A 140 -8.32 0.45 -16.44
CA PHE A 140 -7.61 -0.49 -15.57
C PHE A 140 -6.16 -0.05 -15.44
N TYR A 141 -5.74 0.38 -14.24
CA TYR A 141 -4.46 1.06 -14.07
C TYR A 141 -3.26 0.20 -14.51
N LYS A 142 -3.33 -1.11 -14.28
CA LYS A 142 -2.24 -2.03 -14.58
C LYS A 142 -1.96 -2.17 -16.08
N ASP A 143 -3.00 -2.03 -16.90
CA ASP A 143 -2.91 -2.13 -18.37
C ASP A 143 -2.10 -1.00 -18.99
N HIS A 144 -1.77 0.04 -18.21
CA HIS A 144 -1.06 1.21 -18.70
C HIS A 144 0.37 1.34 -18.16
N LEU A 145 0.79 0.51 -17.19
CA LEU A 145 2.12 0.60 -16.59
C LEU A 145 3.27 0.43 -17.59
N HIS A 146 3.05 -0.36 -18.65
CA HIS A 146 4.04 -0.57 -19.72
C HIS A 146 4.34 0.69 -20.53
N LYS A 147 3.52 1.73 -20.40
CA LYS A 147 3.70 3.04 -21.07
C LYS A 147 4.48 4.04 -20.22
N SER A 148 4.83 3.69 -18.98
CA SER A 148 5.62 4.56 -18.11
C SER A 148 6.97 4.85 -18.75
N SER A 149 7.39 6.11 -18.70
CA SER A 149 8.74 6.56 -19.04
C SER A 149 9.55 6.96 -17.80
N VAL A 150 8.98 6.80 -16.61
CA VAL A 150 9.56 7.25 -15.34
C VAL A 150 10.16 6.07 -14.60
N PRO A 151 11.42 6.15 -14.12
CA PRO A 151 12.01 5.15 -13.24
C PRO A 151 11.17 4.91 -11.98
N VAL A 152 10.98 3.64 -11.62
CA VAL A 152 10.17 3.20 -10.48
C VAL A 152 10.99 2.30 -9.56
N LEU A 153 11.08 2.67 -8.28
CA LEU A 153 11.51 1.78 -7.20
C LEU A 153 10.27 1.26 -6.46
N ALA A 154 10.00 -0.03 -6.57
CA ALA A 154 8.95 -0.70 -5.84
C ALA A 154 9.52 -1.49 -4.65
N ILE A 155 9.01 -1.18 -3.46
CA ILE A 155 9.47 -1.76 -2.20
C ILE A 155 8.35 -2.62 -1.59
N ALA A 156 8.71 -3.84 -1.17
CA ALA A 156 7.85 -4.74 -0.40
C ALA A 156 8.50 -5.13 0.94
N GLY A 157 7.68 -5.51 1.92
CA GLY A 157 8.13 -6.18 3.14
C GLY A 157 7.90 -7.68 3.03
N ASP A 158 8.87 -8.49 3.43
CA ASP A 158 8.82 -9.95 3.29
C ASP A 158 7.69 -10.64 4.09
N GLN A 159 7.18 -9.97 5.12
CA GLN A 159 6.05 -10.41 5.93
C GLN A 159 4.82 -9.50 5.77
N ASP A 160 4.74 -8.72 4.69
CA ASP A 160 3.55 -7.91 4.42
C ASP A 160 2.36 -8.78 4.06
N LEU A 161 1.41 -8.93 4.98
CA LEU A 161 0.19 -9.70 4.75
C LEU A 161 -0.89 -8.88 4.03
N ILE A 162 -0.82 -7.55 4.02
CA ILE A 162 -1.77 -6.66 3.35
C ILE A 162 -1.42 -6.57 1.86
N CYS A 163 -0.16 -6.31 1.55
CA CYS A 163 0.37 -6.30 0.20
C CYS A 163 1.59 -7.21 0.08
N PRO A 164 1.36 -8.53 -0.05
CA PRO A 164 2.43 -9.50 -0.13
C PRO A 164 3.45 -9.20 -1.24
N PRO A 165 4.73 -9.58 -1.05
CA PRO A 165 5.77 -9.38 -2.05
C PRO A 165 5.37 -9.82 -3.45
N GLU A 166 4.69 -10.97 -3.58
CA GLU A 166 4.23 -11.48 -4.87
C GLU A 166 3.25 -10.52 -5.58
N ALA A 167 2.37 -9.85 -4.83
CA ALA A 167 1.45 -8.87 -5.42
C ALA A 167 2.20 -7.64 -5.96
N VAL A 168 3.22 -7.18 -5.23
CA VAL A 168 4.07 -6.07 -5.65
C VAL A 168 4.87 -6.49 -6.88
N GLU A 169 5.49 -7.67 -6.87
CA GLU A 169 6.29 -8.19 -7.98
C GLU A 169 5.48 -8.30 -9.27
N GLU A 170 4.26 -8.85 -9.21
CA GLU A 170 3.38 -8.94 -10.39
C GLU A 170 3.01 -7.56 -10.95
N THR A 171 2.83 -6.55 -10.10
CA THR A 171 2.63 -5.17 -10.57
C THR A 171 3.88 -4.62 -11.24
N VAL A 172 5.06 -4.88 -10.67
CA VAL A 172 6.34 -4.41 -11.20
C VAL A 172 6.65 -5.00 -12.57
N ARG A 173 6.31 -6.27 -12.82
CA ARG A 173 6.49 -6.94 -14.11
C ARG A 173 5.78 -6.26 -15.29
N LEU A 174 4.81 -5.39 -14.99
CA LEU A 174 4.08 -4.62 -16.02
C LEU A 174 4.79 -3.32 -16.40
N ILE A 175 5.81 -2.89 -15.65
CA ILE A 175 6.63 -1.70 -15.91
C ILE A 175 7.79 -2.12 -16.83
N PRO A 176 8.25 -1.26 -17.77
CA PRO A 176 9.43 -1.58 -18.59
C PRO A 176 10.63 -1.95 -17.73
N GLU A 177 11.28 -3.08 -18.02
CA GLU A 177 12.34 -3.68 -17.19
C GLU A 177 13.48 -2.70 -16.86
N HIS A 178 13.90 -1.90 -17.83
CA HIS A 178 14.97 -0.90 -17.67
C HIS A 178 14.58 0.30 -16.76
N LEU A 179 13.30 0.46 -16.43
CA LEU A 179 12.80 1.51 -15.55
C LEU A 179 12.39 0.96 -14.17
N ALA A 180 12.31 -0.35 -14.00
CA ALA A 180 11.79 -0.96 -12.80
C ALA A 180 12.92 -1.48 -11.89
N THR A 181 12.91 -1.05 -10.63
CA THR A 181 13.73 -1.64 -9.56
C THR A 181 12.79 -2.21 -8.50
N TYR A 182 12.93 -3.49 -8.18
CA TYR A 182 12.16 -4.15 -7.13
C TYR A 182 13.06 -4.51 -5.94
N LYS A 183 12.63 -4.15 -4.73
CA LYS A 183 13.36 -4.43 -3.50
C LYS A 183 12.43 -4.99 -2.43
N VAL A 184 12.77 -6.14 -1.89
CA VAL A 184 12.13 -6.70 -0.68
C VAL A 184 13.01 -6.40 0.52
N PHE A 185 12.42 -5.85 1.59
CA PHE A 185 13.04 -5.75 2.90
C PHE A 185 12.62 -6.93 3.78
N GLY A 186 13.61 -7.52 4.43
CA GLY A 186 13.47 -8.79 5.12
C GLY A 186 14.67 -9.69 4.82
N GLU A 187 15.24 -10.33 5.83
CA GLU A 187 16.35 -11.27 5.62
C GLU A 187 16.30 -12.44 6.62
N PRO A 188 16.75 -13.64 6.23
CA PRO A 188 16.82 -14.78 7.15
C PRO A 188 17.70 -14.48 8.36
N GLY A 189 17.13 -14.58 9.57
CA GLY A 189 17.85 -14.31 10.81
C GLY A 189 18.08 -12.82 11.12
N GLY A 190 17.56 -11.91 10.28
CA GLY A 190 17.56 -10.47 10.52
C GLY A 190 16.15 -9.92 10.72
N PRO A 191 15.96 -8.59 10.58
CA PRO A 191 14.65 -7.98 10.72
C PRO A 191 13.73 -8.39 9.56
N HIS A 192 12.46 -8.62 9.90
CA HIS A 192 11.38 -8.83 8.95
C HIS A 192 10.52 -7.57 8.85
N TYR A 193 9.77 -7.40 7.76
CA TYR A 193 8.97 -6.19 7.53
C TYR A 193 7.55 -6.55 7.13
N ALA A 194 6.57 -6.12 7.93
CA ALA A 194 5.18 -6.08 7.55
C ALA A 194 4.78 -4.71 6.96
N HIS A 195 3.50 -4.54 6.66
CA HIS A 195 2.98 -3.43 5.87
C HIS A 195 3.42 -2.04 6.33
N TYR A 196 3.24 -1.72 7.62
CA TYR A 196 3.59 -0.41 8.15
C TYR A 196 5.07 -0.28 8.52
N ASP A 197 5.83 -1.38 8.58
CA ASP A 197 7.24 -1.32 9.00
C ASP A 197 8.13 -0.63 7.97
N LEU A 198 7.71 -0.63 6.70
CA LEU A 198 8.38 0.11 5.63
C LEU A 198 8.37 1.64 5.86
N VAL A 199 7.50 2.13 6.75
CA VAL A 199 7.37 3.56 7.10
C VAL A 199 7.62 3.79 8.58
N GLY A 200 6.86 3.13 9.45
CA GLY A 200 6.88 3.33 10.90
C GLY A 200 7.73 2.34 11.69
N GLY A 201 8.40 1.39 11.02
CA GLY A 201 9.23 0.40 11.69
C GLY A 201 10.49 1.01 12.28
N ARG A 202 10.96 0.46 13.40
CA ARG A 202 12.19 0.90 14.11
C ARG A 202 13.39 1.05 13.17
N LYS A 203 13.52 0.14 12.20
CA LYS A 203 14.64 0.12 11.24
C LYS A 203 14.36 0.83 9.92
N ALA A 204 13.18 1.43 9.72
CA ALA A 204 12.83 2.11 8.46
C ALA A 204 13.81 3.24 8.14
N VAL A 205 14.19 4.04 9.15
CA VAL A 205 15.14 5.15 9.00
C VAL A 205 16.55 4.67 8.64
N GLU A 206 16.94 3.50 9.13
CA GLU A 206 18.28 2.95 8.96
C GLU A 206 18.43 2.13 7.67
N GLN A 207 17.35 1.51 7.20
CA GLN A 207 17.40 0.55 6.09
C GLN A 207 16.55 0.98 4.89
N VAL A 208 15.29 1.38 5.11
CA VAL A 208 14.35 1.68 4.03
C VAL A 208 14.61 3.06 3.44
N TYR A 209 14.70 4.09 4.27
CA TYR A 209 14.84 5.48 3.80
C TYR A 209 16.14 5.75 3.05
N PRO A 210 17.31 5.20 3.44
CA PRO A 210 18.53 5.34 2.66
C PRO A 210 18.40 4.75 1.25
N CYS A 211 17.72 3.61 1.10
CA CYS A 211 17.45 3.00 -0.21
C CYS A 211 16.60 3.92 -1.10
N ILE A 212 15.56 4.54 -0.52
CA ILE A 212 14.72 5.53 -1.20
C ILE A 212 15.54 6.75 -1.63
N ILE A 213 16.33 7.32 -0.72
CA ILE A 213 17.13 8.53 -0.96
C ILE A 213 18.18 8.27 -2.04
N GLU A 214 18.84 7.11 -1.99
CA GLU A 214 19.85 6.71 -2.98
C GLU A 214 19.23 6.61 -4.37
N PHE A 215 18.08 5.94 -4.50
CA PHE A 215 17.38 5.82 -5.77
C PHE A 215 16.97 7.19 -6.33
N LEU A 216 16.33 8.04 -5.52
CA LEU A 216 15.91 9.37 -5.95
C LEU A 216 17.10 10.24 -6.37
N THR A 217 18.20 10.18 -5.62
CA THR A 217 19.41 10.95 -5.92
C THR A 217 20.05 10.52 -7.24
N ARG A 218 20.03 9.22 -7.57
CA ARG A 218 20.54 8.72 -8.86
C ARG A 218 19.70 9.23 -10.04
N CYS A 219 18.38 9.29 -9.89
CA CYS A 219 17.47 9.78 -10.93
C CYS A 219 17.51 11.31 -11.10
N ASP A 220 17.82 12.07 -10.05
CA ASP A 220 17.99 13.54 -10.15
C ASP A 220 19.28 13.94 -10.91
N LEU A 221 20.24 13.02 -11.06
CA LEU A 221 21.51 13.27 -11.75
C LEU A 221 21.48 12.92 -13.25
N THR A 222 20.37 12.36 -13.74
CA THR A 222 20.12 12.01 -15.16
C THR A 222 19.26 13.03 -15.86
#